data_AF-A0A6C0HRA8-F1
#
_entry.id   AF-A0A6C0HRA8-F1
#
_cell.length_a   1.000
_cell.length_b   1.000
_cell.length_c   1.000
_cell.angle_alpha   90.00
_cell.angle_beta   90.00
_cell.angle_gamma   90.00
#
_symmetry.space_group_name_H-M   'P 1'
#
loop_
_entity.id
_entity.type
_entity.pdbx_description
1 polymer ?
#
loop_
_entity_poly.entity_id
_entity_poly.type
_entity_poly.pdbx_seq_one_letter_code
_entity_poly.pdbx_strand_id
1 'polypeptide(L)'
;MNDQHFVFRCMNGFGNRLCNIMNMFYIHDKYPQSKIYLDWRKNNHCNIGIEDIIDITQYKWLLSSDEYYDNIFPEYRNIELWASTDVNERTRWDKNDEWKNHKCIVSVSFNIFEFVTKKYCINIFNSFIFKPAIHEIVNDKIQKYGIDKNIIHFRNGDLLKILEMNGYKNEIDKINKKIDIVKNKNEIMEYNKLDVDRKYNDVLESVADLIFMSKYCNLMGYSSYSHFSSWIFLLSRKYVDDINKYPIFNSRIIDIIVLQ
;
A
#
# COMPACT_ATOMS: atom_id res chain seq x y z
N MET A 1 -31.24 -8.05 -16.96
CA MET A 1 -29.95 -7.35 -17.17
C MET A 1 -29.11 -7.69 -15.95
N ASN A 2 -27.90 -8.21 -16.16
CA ASN A 2 -27.12 -8.88 -15.12
C ASN A 2 -26.64 -7.94 -14.01
N ASP A 3 -26.81 -8.39 -12.76
CA ASP A 3 -26.27 -7.83 -11.51
C ASP A 3 -24.72 -7.94 -11.46
N GLN A 4 -23.96 -7.02 -10.80
CA GLN A 4 -22.49 -6.91 -11.06
C GLN A 4 -21.48 -6.63 -9.91
N HIS A 5 -21.42 -7.34 -8.77
CA HIS A 5 -20.36 -7.39 -7.68
C HIS A 5 -19.06 -6.45 -7.70
N PHE A 6 -18.64 -5.64 -6.69
CA PHE A 6 -17.31 -4.92 -6.66
C PHE A 6 -16.27 -5.57 -5.73
N VAL A 7 -15.12 -6.06 -6.25
CA VAL A 7 -13.90 -6.37 -5.44
C VAL A 7 -12.57 -6.26 -6.19
N PHE A 8 -11.51 -5.73 -5.55
CA PHE A 8 -10.16 -5.57 -6.11
C PHE A 8 -9.14 -6.60 -5.57
N ARG A 9 -8.22 -7.05 -6.45
CA ARG A 9 -7.08 -7.90 -6.09
C ARG A 9 -5.80 -7.06 -6.08
N CYS A 10 -5.29 -6.80 -4.88
CA CYS A 10 -4.01 -6.15 -4.62
C CYS A 10 -2.86 -6.97 -5.22
N MET A 11 -1.83 -6.33 -5.79
CA MET A 11 -0.54 -7.00 -5.95
C MET A 11 0.00 -7.39 -4.57
N ASN A 12 0.42 -8.64 -4.41
CA ASN A 12 1.08 -9.07 -3.19
C ASN A 12 2.24 -8.13 -2.84
N GLY A 13 2.11 -7.44 -1.71
CA GLY A 13 3.18 -6.64 -1.13
C GLY A 13 3.24 -5.16 -1.52
N PHE A 14 2.48 -4.63 -2.49
CA PHE A 14 2.59 -3.19 -2.82
C PHE A 14 2.20 -2.28 -1.65
N GLY A 15 1.11 -2.61 -0.94
CA GLY A 15 0.74 -1.90 0.29
C GLY A 15 1.85 -1.92 1.35
N ASN A 16 2.57 -3.04 1.49
CA ASN A 16 3.71 -3.15 2.42
C ASN A 16 4.92 -2.35 1.92
N ARG A 17 5.18 -2.34 0.62
CA ARG A 17 6.24 -1.52 0.02
C ARG A 17 6.00 -0.03 0.27
N LEU A 18 4.76 0.44 0.18
CA LEU A 18 4.41 1.82 0.54
C LEU A 18 4.67 2.12 2.02
N CYS A 19 4.30 1.22 2.93
CA CYS A 19 4.63 1.37 4.35
C CYS A 19 6.14 1.51 4.56
N ASN A 20 6.92 0.70 3.86
CA ASN A 20 8.37 0.73 3.94
C ASN A 20 8.96 2.04 3.43
N ILE A 21 8.47 2.56 2.30
CA ILE A 21 8.85 3.88 1.80
C ILE A 21 8.54 4.95 2.86
N MET A 22 7.36 4.95 3.47
CA MET A 22 7.02 5.95 4.48
C MET A 22 7.95 5.91 5.69
N ASN A 23 8.27 4.70 6.16
CA ASN A 23 9.25 4.53 7.22
C ASN A 23 10.57 5.17 6.80
N MET A 24 11.09 4.87 5.60
CA MET A 24 12.37 5.42 5.14
C MET A 24 12.41 6.93 5.02
N PHE A 25 11.35 7.54 4.51
CA PHE A 25 11.24 9.00 4.52
C PHE A 25 11.29 9.54 5.95
N TYR A 26 10.56 8.93 6.88
CA TYR A 26 10.57 9.35 8.28
C TYR A 26 11.93 9.19 8.96
N ILE A 27 12.64 8.09 8.65
CA ILE A 27 14.01 7.87 9.12
C ILE A 27 14.92 9.00 8.62
N HIS A 28 14.88 9.28 7.33
CA HIS A 28 15.72 10.30 6.72
C HIS A 28 15.41 11.70 7.28
N ASP A 29 14.13 12.05 7.47
CA ASP A 29 13.75 13.34 8.07
C ASP A 29 14.32 13.52 9.49
N LYS A 30 14.46 12.43 10.26
CA LYS A 30 15.13 12.46 11.57
C LYS A 30 16.66 12.45 11.48
N TYR A 31 17.21 11.79 10.48
CA TYR A 31 18.64 11.54 10.32
C TYR A 31 19.10 11.85 8.89
N PRO A 32 19.09 13.13 8.48
CA PRO A 32 19.30 13.53 7.08
C PRO A 32 20.72 13.29 6.56
N GLN A 33 21.66 12.95 7.44
CA GLN A 33 23.02 12.58 7.06
C GLN A 33 23.13 11.15 6.49
N SER A 34 22.14 10.28 6.74
CA SER A 34 22.18 8.88 6.34
C SER A 34 21.65 8.71 4.91
N LYS A 35 22.36 7.94 4.09
CA LYS A 35 21.82 7.40 2.84
C LYS A 35 20.86 6.26 3.16
N ILE A 36 19.79 6.14 2.39
CA ILE A 36 18.82 5.07 2.55
C ILE A 36 18.83 4.20 1.32
N TYR A 37 19.06 2.90 1.47
CA TYR A 37 18.86 1.93 0.40
C TYR A 37 17.50 1.24 0.59
N LEU A 38 16.61 1.43 -0.36
CA LEU A 38 15.35 0.69 -0.45
C LEU A 38 15.57 -0.56 -1.29
N ASP A 39 15.41 -1.73 -0.66
CA ASP A 39 15.42 -3.01 -1.36
C ASP A 39 14.12 -3.19 -2.17
N TRP A 40 14.09 -2.55 -3.34
CA TRP A 40 13.01 -2.63 -4.32
C TRP A 40 13.45 -3.53 -5.47
N ARG A 41 13.59 -4.83 -5.20
CA ARG A 41 13.94 -5.76 -6.28
C ARG A 41 12.79 -5.86 -7.28
N LYS A 42 13.11 -5.74 -8.57
CA LYS A 42 12.32 -6.34 -9.65
C LYS A 42 12.21 -7.82 -9.34
N ASN A 43 11.01 -8.27 -9.02
CA ASN A 43 10.74 -9.70 -8.88
C ASN A 43 10.46 -10.28 -10.27
N ASN A 44 10.60 -11.59 -10.46
CA ASN A 44 10.33 -12.30 -11.73
C ASN A 44 8.93 -12.07 -12.34
N HIS A 45 8.08 -11.33 -11.63
CA HIS A 45 6.72 -11.03 -11.98
C HIS A 45 6.52 -9.57 -12.36
N CYS A 46 7.40 -8.63 -11.98
CA CYS A 46 7.26 -7.22 -12.32
C CYS A 46 8.63 -6.54 -12.52
N ASN A 47 8.91 -6.13 -13.76
CA ASN A 47 10.13 -5.40 -14.13
C ASN A 47 10.04 -3.89 -13.81
N ILE A 48 9.35 -3.51 -12.73
CA ILE A 48 9.11 -2.11 -12.35
C ILE A 48 9.84 -1.78 -11.05
N GLY A 49 10.76 -0.81 -11.14
CA GLY A 49 11.48 -0.19 -10.03
C GLY A 49 10.66 0.89 -9.31
N ILE A 50 11.21 1.49 -8.26
CA ILE A 50 10.58 2.63 -7.58
C ILE A 50 10.67 3.92 -8.42
N GLU A 51 11.75 4.03 -9.22
CA GLU A 51 12.04 5.10 -10.17
C GLU A 51 11.04 5.21 -11.32
N ASP A 52 10.36 4.11 -11.62
CA ASP A 52 9.29 4.05 -12.62
C ASP A 52 7.98 4.63 -12.06
N ILE A 53 7.85 4.72 -10.74
CA ILE A 53 6.64 5.17 -10.04
C ILE A 53 6.76 6.63 -9.64
N ILE A 54 7.87 6.99 -8.99
CA ILE A 54 8.15 8.33 -8.49
C ILE A 54 9.47 8.86 -9.06
N ASP A 55 9.57 10.17 -9.22
CA ASP A 55 10.82 10.80 -9.64
C ASP A 55 11.87 10.79 -8.52
N ILE A 56 12.63 9.69 -8.43
CA ILE A 56 13.65 9.52 -7.39
C ILE A 56 14.82 10.51 -7.48
N THR A 57 14.99 11.21 -8.61
CA THR A 57 16.06 12.20 -8.79
C THR A 57 15.95 13.38 -7.80
N GLN A 58 14.74 13.61 -7.28
CA GLN A 58 14.46 14.60 -6.24
C GLN A 58 14.95 14.17 -4.85
N TYR A 59 15.23 12.87 -4.66
CA TYR A 59 15.62 12.26 -3.40
C TYR A 59 17.04 11.70 -3.48
N LYS A 60 18.05 12.57 -3.60
CA LYS A 60 19.48 12.18 -3.73
C LYS A 60 20.02 11.30 -2.59
N TRP A 61 19.32 11.24 -1.47
CA TRP A 61 19.64 10.41 -0.31
C TRP A 61 19.14 8.97 -0.47
N LEU A 62 18.18 8.73 -1.36
CA LEU A 62 17.61 7.43 -1.65
C LEU A 62 18.43 6.71 -2.71
N LEU A 63 18.82 5.49 -2.38
CA LEU A 63 19.46 4.52 -3.24
C LEU A 63 18.45 3.40 -3.55
N SER A 64 18.40 2.95 -4.79
CA SER A 64 17.62 1.78 -5.19
C SER A 64 18.31 1.12 -6.38
N SER A 65 18.25 -0.22 -6.44
CA SER A 65 18.77 -1.00 -7.55
C SER A 65 18.00 -2.32 -7.65
N ASP A 66 17.97 -2.87 -8.86
CA ASP A 66 17.44 -4.21 -9.13
C ASP A 66 18.45 -5.31 -8.80
N GLU A 67 19.72 -4.93 -8.65
CA GLU A 67 20.81 -5.85 -8.30
C GLU A 67 21.02 -5.91 -6.78
N TYR A 68 21.68 -6.98 -6.33
CA TYR A 68 21.98 -7.13 -4.90
C TYR A 68 22.80 -5.95 -4.38
N TYR A 69 22.33 -5.34 -3.28
CA TYR A 69 22.99 -4.23 -2.58
C TYR A 69 24.50 -4.42 -2.46
N ASP A 70 24.93 -5.62 -2.05
CA ASP A 70 26.34 -5.94 -1.84
C ASP A 70 27.19 -5.76 -3.11
N ASN A 71 26.61 -5.93 -4.30
CA ASN A 71 27.31 -5.81 -5.58
C ASN A 71 27.41 -4.35 -6.05
N ILE A 72 26.38 -3.54 -5.77
CA ILE A 72 26.28 -2.17 -6.28
C ILE A 72 26.95 -1.16 -5.36
N PHE A 73 26.94 -1.41 -4.05
CA PHE A 73 27.30 -0.45 -3.01
C PHE A 73 28.38 -0.97 -2.05
N PRO A 74 29.53 -1.48 -2.56
CA PRO A 74 30.57 -2.08 -1.72
C PRO A 74 31.18 -1.10 -0.71
N GLU A 75 31.17 0.21 -0.99
CA GLU A 75 31.70 1.27 -0.14
C GLU A 75 30.90 1.48 1.15
N TYR A 76 29.66 0.99 1.20
CA TYR A 76 28.80 1.08 2.37
C TYR A 76 28.85 -0.15 3.27
N ARG A 77 29.70 -1.15 2.95
CA ARG A 77 29.89 -2.36 3.76
C ARG A 77 30.55 -2.04 5.11
N ASN A 78 30.05 -2.65 6.18
CA ASN A 78 30.40 -2.47 7.59
C ASN A 78 30.01 -1.13 8.24
N ILE A 79 29.33 -0.24 7.51
CA ILE A 79 28.82 1.04 8.04
C ILE A 79 27.30 1.18 7.87
N GLU A 80 26.67 0.14 7.34
CA GLU A 80 25.24 0.01 7.11
C GLU A 80 24.51 -0.52 8.34
N LEU A 81 23.25 -0.09 8.47
CA LEU A 81 22.30 -0.66 9.40
C LEU A 81 21.15 -1.30 8.63
N TRP A 82 20.82 -2.55 8.95
CA TRP A 82 19.72 -3.28 8.32
C TRP A 82 18.42 -3.12 9.12
N ALA A 83 17.37 -2.60 8.49
CA ALA A 83 16.02 -2.54 9.01
C ALA A 83 15.21 -3.74 8.47
N SER A 84 14.97 -4.76 9.32
CA SER A 84 14.22 -6.00 8.97
C SER A 84 13.25 -6.48 10.06
N THR A 85 11.95 -6.64 9.79
CA THR A 85 10.96 -7.26 10.71
C THR A 85 10.36 -8.56 10.16
N ASP A 86 10.83 -9.72 10.60
CA ASP A 86 10.01 -10.93 10.47
C ASP A 86 8.96 -10.98 11.61
N VAL A 87 7.90 -11.74 11.40
CA VAL A 87 6.87 -12.09 12.39
C VAL A 87 7.47 -12.87 13.58
N ASN A 88 8.58 -13.60 13.37
CA ASN A 88 9.25 -14.40 14.41
C ASN A 88 10.60 -13.82 14.86
N GLU A 89 11.27 -13.02 14.02
CA GLU A 89 12.56 -12.44 14.35
C GLU A 89 12.38 -11.02 14.87
N ARG A 90 12.79 -10.84 16.14
CA ARG A 90 13.10 -9.52 16.69
C ARG A 90 13.88 -8.75 15.65
N THR A 91 13.33 -7.64 15.23
CA THR A 91 14.12 -6.69 14.47
C THR A 91 15.32 -6.25 15.29
N ARG A 92 16.47 -6.08 14.65
CA ARG A 92 17.44 -5.05 15.07
C ARG A 92 16.83 -3.66 14.80
N TRP A 93 15.79 -3.27 15.56
CA TRP A 93 15.39 -1.85 15.73
C TRP A 93 16.04 -1.29 17.01
N ASP A 94 16.99 -2.02 17.59
CA ASP A 94 17.39 -1.83 18.98
C ASP A 94 18.14 -0.51 19.15
N LYS A 95 17.34 0.50 19.49
CA LYS A 95 17.62 1.90 19.84
C LYS A 95 17.61 2.85 18.64
N ASN A 96 16.55 3.66 18.57
CA ASN A 96 16.45 4.83 17.67
C ASN A 96 17.72 5.70 17.67
N ASP A 97 18.47 5.73 18.77
CA ASP A 97 19.72 6.46 18.90
C ASP A 97 20.89 5.88 18.10
N GLU A 98 20.86 4.62 17.70
CA GLU A 98 21.95 3.99 16.94
C GLU A 98 21.99 4.49 15.48
N TRP A 99 20.85 4.89 14.93
CA TRP A 99 20.71 5.25 13.51
C TRP A 99 21.58 6.44 13.11
N LYS A 100 21.74 7.40 14.03
CA LYS A 100 22.59 8.57 13.81
C LYS A 100 24.06 8.21 13.58
N ASN A 101 24.48 7.00 13.98
CA ASN A 101 25.86 6.53 13.88
C ASN A 101 26.14 5.80 12.55
N HIS A 102 25.12 5.50 11.76
CA HIS A 102 25.25 4.77 10.50
C HIS A 102 25.11 5.69 9.28
N LYS A 103 26.03 5.56 8.34
CA LYS A 103 26.04 6.37 7.10
C LYS A 103 25.07 5.83 6.05
N CYS A 104 24.71 4.55 6.14
CA CYS A 104 23.74 3.90 5.25
C CYS A 104 22.72 3.12 6.09
N ILE A 105 21.45 3.18 5.70
CA ILE A 105 20.39 2.35 6.26
C ILE A 105 19.77 1.55 5.13
N VAL A 106 19.82 0.23 5.23
CA VAL A 106 19.28 -0.73 4.27
C VAL A 106 17.93 -1.20 4.77
N SER A 107 16.89 -1.06 3.97
CA SER A 107 15.53 -1.40 4.36
C SER A 107 14.90 -2.45 3.46
N VAL A 108 14.40 -3.50 4.09
CA VAL A 108 13.56 -4.55 3.50
C VAL A 108 12.09 -4.32 3.89
N SER A 109 11.12 -4.92 3.20
CA SER A 109 9.69 -4.46 3.16
C SER A 109 8.82 -4.86 4.37
N PHE A 110 8.07 -3.92 5.01
CA PHE A 110 7.22 -4.19 6.21
C PHE A 110 5.90 -3.40 6.34
N ASN A 111 5.19 -3.57 7.46
CA ASN A 111 3.97 -2.84 7.85
C ASN A 111 4.30 -1.39 8.32
N ILE A 112 3.32 -0.49 8.38
CA ILE A 112 3.52 0.83 9.02
C ILE A 112 3.72 0.60 10.51
N PHE A 113 4.86 1.05 11.04
CA PHE A 113 5.11 1.05 12.47
C PHE A 113 4.53 2.30 13.13
N GLU A 114 4.12 2.14 14.38
CA GLU A 114 3.51 3.19 15.21
C GLU A 114 4.37 4.47 15.33
N PHE A 115 5.68 4.42 15.06
CA PHE A 115 6.52 5.61 15.08
C PHE A 115 6.31 6.55 13.88
N VAL A 116 5.76 6.07 12.76
CA VAL A 116 5.34 6.94 11.65
C VAL A 116 3.87 7.26 11.81
N THR A 117 3.57 8.53 12.08
CA THR A 117 2.17 8.95 12.24
C THR A 117 1.42 8.85 10.91
N LYS A 118 0.15 8.51 10.97
CA LYS A 118 -0.76 8.49 9.81
C LYS A 118 -0.76 9.82 9.04
N LYS A 119 -0.71 10.95 9.75
CA LYS A 119 -0.61 12.30 9.16
C LYS A 119 0.68 12.48 8.37
N TYR A 120 1.81 12.00 8.90
CA TYR A 120 3.08 12.02 8.19
C TYR A 120 2.99 11.22 6.88
N CYS A 121 2.42 10.02 6.91
CA CYS A 121 2.22 9.20 5.72
C CYS A 121 1.41 9.92 4.63
N ILE A 122 0.31 10.60 5.01
CA ILE A 122 -0.52 11.37 4.08
C ILE A 122 0.28 12.52 3.45
N ASN A 123 1.03 13.26 4.28
CA ASN A 123 1.82 14.39 3.82
C ASN A 123 2.90 13.96 2.82
N ILE A 124 3.66 12.92 3.14
CA ILE A 124 4.71 12.39 2.26
C ILE A 124 4.13 11.78 0.99
N PHE A 125 3.05 11.00 1.07
CA PHE A 125 2.43 10.44 -0.12
C PHE A 125 1.94 11.55 -1.08
N ASN A 126 1.41 12.65 -0.54
CA ASN A 126 0.98 13.78 -1.35
C ASN A 126 2.13 14.63 -1.90
N SER A 127 3.34 14.53 -1.35
CA SER A 127 4.54 15.20 -1.88
C SER A 127 5.25 14.37 -2.96
N PHE A 128 4.86 13.10 -3.17
CA PHE A 128 5.41 12.30 -4.25
C PHE A 128 5.13 12.92 -5.62
N ILE A 129 6.21 13.11 -6.37
CA ILE A 129 6.16 13.47 -7.78
C ILE A 129 6.06 12.16 -8.56
N PHE A 130 4.85 11.74 -8.88
CA PHE A 130 4.60 10.54 -9.67
C PHE A 130 5.05 10.74 -11.14
N LYS A 131 5.51 9.67 -11.79
CA LYS A 131 5.88 9.72 -13.20
C LYS A 131 4.65 9.93 -14.10
N PRO A 132 4.81 10.53 -15.30
CA PRO A 132 3.70 10.81 -16.22
C PRO A 132 2.82 9.59 -16.53
N ALA A 133 3.41 8.41 -16.69
CA ALA A 133 2.68 7.17 -16.97
C ALA A 133 1.61 6.83 -15.91
N ILE A 134 1.86 7.13 -14.63
CA ILE A 134 0.86 6.95 -13.57
C ILE A 134 -0.33 7.89 -13.78
N HIS A 135 -0.06 9.14 -14.12
CA HIS A 135 -1.10 10.15 -14.35
C HIS A 135 -1.97 9.81 -15.56
N GLU A 136 -1.36 9.30 -16.64
CA GLU A 136 -2.08 8.82 -17.82
C GLU A 136 -3.06 7.71 -17.44
N ILE A 137 -2.59 6.68 -16.73
CA ILE A 137 -3.45 5.57 -16.28
C ILE A 137 -4.58 6.04 -15.35
N VAL A 138 -4.31 7.00 -14.45
CA VAL A 138 -5.34 7.58 -13.59
C VAL A 138 -6.39 8.34 -14.41
N ASN A 139 -5.96 9.13 -15.40
CA ASN A 139 -6.87 9.87 -16.26
C ASN A 139 -7.76 8.95 -17.09
N ASP A 140 -7.21 7.86 -17.62
CA ASP A 140 -7.97 6.83 -18.34
C ASP A 140 -9.06 6.21 -17.43
N LYS A 141 -8.74 5.94 -16.17
CA LYS A 141 -9.72 5.45 -15.19
C LYS A 141 -10.81 6.47 -14.92
N ILE A 142 -10.46 7.75 -14.77
CA ILE A 142 -11.44 8.83 -14.58
C ILE A 142 -12.37 8.93 -15.78
N GLN A 143 -11.85 8.89 -17.01
CA GLN A 143 -12.68 8.93 -18.22
C GLN A 143 -13.58 7.71 -18.35
N LYS A 144 -13.05 6.52 -18.06
CA LYS A 144 -13.76 5.25 -18.21
C LYS A 144 -14.83 5.03 -17.14
N TYR A 145 -14.56 5.45 -15.90
CA TYR A 145 -15.36 5.08 -14.72
C TYR A 145 -16.04 6.27 -14.04
N GLY A 146 -15.64 7.50 -14.37
CA GLY A 146 -16.10 8.72 -13.73
C GLY A 146 -15.46 8.95 -12.36
N ILE A 147 -15.96 10.00 -11.69
CA ILE A 147 -15.55 10.40 -10.34
C ILE A 147 -16.74 10.27 -9.37
N ASP A 148 -16.43 10.40 -8.07
CA ASP A 148 -17.37 10.40 -6.94
C ASP A 148 -18.23 9.13 -6.82
N LYS A 149 -17.71 8.02 -7.34
CA LYS A 149 -18.37 6.72 -7.27
C LYS A 149 -18.18 6.11 -5.89
N ASN A 150 -19.28 5.60 -5.31
CA ASN A 150 -19.23 4.85 -4.05
C ASN A 150 -18.55 3.50 -4.28
N ILE A 151 -17.52 3.18 -3.48
CA ILE A 151 -16.75 1.94 -3.61
C ILE A 151 -16.61 1.20 -2.29
N ILE A 152 -16.45 -0.12 -2.36
CA ILE A 152 -15.97 -0.96 -1.26
C ILE A 152 -14.69 -1.64 -1.72
N HIS A 153 -13.63 -1.57 -0.93
CA HIS A 153 -12.36 -2.20 -1.27
C HIS A 153 -11.91 -3.24 -0.23
N PHE A 154 -11.92 -4.51 -0.60
CA PHE A 154 -11.42 -5.59 0.24
C PHE A 154 -10.73 -6.67 -0.57
N ARG A 155 -10.00 -7.54 0.11
CA ARG A 155 -9.25 -8.62 -0.52
C ARG A 155 -10.15 -9.86 -0.59
N ASN A 156 -10.88 -10.05 -1.70
CA ASN A 156 -11.75 -11.23 -1.87
C ASN A 156 -10.97 -12.49 -2.26
N GLY A 157 -9.94 -12.36 -3.10
CA GLY A 157 -9.30 -13.49 -3.79
C GLY A 157 -8.77 -14.60 -2.89
N ASP A 158 -7.61 -14.40 -2.28
CA ASP A 158 -6.95 -15.40 -1.44
C ASP A 158 -7.48 -15.42 -0.01
N LEU A 159 -7.91 -14.28 0.55
CA LEU A 159 -8.39 -14.24 1.93
C LEU A 159 -9.70 -15.01 2.14
N LEU A 160 -10.74 -14.77 1.34
CA LEU A 160 -11.99 -15.54 1.49
C LEU A 160 -11.77 -17.01 1.16
N LYS A 161 -10.92 -17.31 0.17
CA LYS A 161 -10.53 -18.68 -0.15
C LYS A 161 -9.78 -19.36 1.00
N ILE A 162 -8.87 -18.67 1.68
CA ILE A 162 -8.17 -19.18 2.87
C ILE A 162 -9.16 -19.42 4.00
N LEU A 163 -10.09 -18.49 4.25
CA LEU A 163 -11.12 -18.68 5.26
C LEU A 163 -12.01 -19.89 4.95
N GLU A 164 -12.41 -20.04 3.70
CA GLU A 164 -13.23 -21.16 3.23
C GLU A 164 -12.50 -22.49 3.38
N MET A 165 -11.24 -22.55 2.95
CA MET A 165 -10.38 -23.74 3.08
C MET A 165 -10.14 -24.15 4.53
N ASN A 166 -10.17 -23.20 5.47
CA ASN A 166 -10.02 -23.47 6.90
C ASN A 166 -11.36 -23.63 7.64
N GLY A 167 -12.49 -23.70 6.93
CA GLY A 167 -13.81 -23.97 7.53
C GLY A 167 -14.47 -22.78 8.22
N TYR A 168 -13.98 -21.56 8.03
CA TYR A 168 -14.52 -20.32 8.62
C TYR A 168 -15.74 -19.77 7.84
N LYS A 169 -16.73 -20.63 7.60
CA LYS A 169 -17.92 -20.28 6.81
C LYS A 169 -18.74 -19.15 7.46
N ASN A 170 -18.84 -19.16 8.79
CA ASN A 170 -19.59 -18.14 9.53
C ASN A 170 -18.98 -16.74 9.39
N GLU A 171 -17.66 -16.65 9.29
CA GLU A 171 -16.92 -15.40 9.09
C GLU A 171 -17.16 -14.84 7.69
N ILE A 172 -17.16 -15.71 6.67
CA ILE A 172 -17.48 -15.35 5.29
C ILE A 172 -18.92 -14.82 5.20
N ASP A 173 -19.89 -15.51 5.81
CA ASP A 173 -21.29 -15.08 5.81
C ASP A 173 -21.48 -13.72 6.51
N LYS A 174 -20.74 -13.46 7.59
CA LYS A 174 -20.73 -12.15 8.26
C LYS A 174 -20.17 -11.05 7.35
N ILE A 175 -19.07 -11.31 6.65
CA ILE A 175 -18.47 -10.37 5.70
C ILE A 175 -19.44 -10.06 4.56
N ASN A 176 -20.03 -11.10 3.95
CA ASN A 176 -21.00 -10.95 2.86
C ASN A 176 -22.21 -10.13 3.31
N LYS A 177 -22.77 -10.43 4.48
CA LYS A 177 -23.90 -9.66 5.04
C LYS A 177 -23.56 -8.18 5.21
N LYS A 178 -22.35 -7.84 5.64
CA LYS A 178 -21.92 -6.43 5.74
C LYS A 178 -21.82 -5.78 4.37
N ILE A 179 -21.20 -6.47 3.41
CA ILE A 179 -21.10 -5.99 2.03
C ILE A 179 -22.49 -5.67 1.47
N ASP A 180 -23.46 -6.57 1.66
CA ASP A 180 -24.84 -6.38 1.20
C ASP A 180 -25.52 -5.17 1.85
N ILE A 181 -25.30 -4.95 3.16
CA ILE A 181 -25.80 -3.76 3.85
C ILE A 181 -25.26 -2.48 3.22
N VAL A 182 -23.96 -2.43 2.91
CA VAL A 182 -23.35 -1.23 2.33
C VAL A 182 -23.83 -1.01 0.89
N LYS A 183 -23.95 -2.09 0.09
CA LYS A 183 -24.47 -2.04 -1.28
C LYS A 183 -25.88 -1.48 -1.34
N ASN A 184 -26.77 -2.02 -0.50
CA ASN A 184 -28.18 -1.62 -0.46
C ASN A 184 -28.38 -0.17 -0.01
N LYS A 185 -27.44 0.40 0.76
CA LYS A 185 -27.56 1.76 1.31
C LYS A 185 -27.00 2.86 0.41
N ASN A 186 -26.03 2.56 -0.45
CA ASN A 186 -25.20 3.60 -1.07
C ASN A 186 -25.21 3.56 -2.60
N GLU A 187 -26.24 2.97 -3.23
CA GLU A 187 -26.31 2.78 -4.70
C GLU A 187 -24.94 2.39 -5.26
N ILE A 188 -24.36 1.35 -4.66
CA ILE A 188 -23.02 0.91 -5.02
C ILE A 188 -23.14 0.30 -6.39
N MET A 189 -22.66 1.03 -7.40
CA MET A 189 -22.39 0.47 -8.71
C MET A 189 -21.48 -0.74 -8.55
N GLU A 190 -21.32 -1.53 -9.60
CA GLU A 190 -20.77 -2.86 -9.45
C GLU A 190 -19.87 -3.20 -10.69
N TYR A 191 -18.63 -3.72 -10.49
CA TYR A 191 -17.29 -3.57 -11.19
C TYR A 191 -16.59 -4.85 -10.78
N ASN A 192 -17.22 -5.91 -11.23
CA ASN A 192 -16.60 -7.21 -11.27
C ASN A 192 -15.56 -7.26 -12.40
N LYS A 193 -15.43 -6.20 -13.21
CA LYS A 193 -14.47 -6.11 -14.31
C LYS A 193 -13.95 -4.68 -14.54
N LEU A 194 -12.93 -4.27 -13.78
CA LEU A 194 -11.66 -4.18 -14.51
C LEU A 194 -11.44 -5.62 -14.94
N ASP A 195 -11.83 -5.98 -16.17
CA ASP A 195 -11.17 -7.10 -16.81
C ASP A 195 -9.72 -6.70 -16.69
N VAL A 196 -9.06 -7.35 -15.74
CA VAL A 196 -7.63 -7.49 -15.76
C VAL A 196 -7.41 -8.41 -16.96
N ASP A 197 -7.68 -7.90 -18.17
CA ASP A 197 -6.97 -8.20 -19.41
C ASP A 197 -5.50 -7.77 -19.25
N ARG A 198 -5.09 -7.32 -18.05
CA ARG A 198 -3.68 -7.25 -17.70
C ARG A 198 -3.13 -8.67 -17.82
N LYS A 199 -2.12 -8.81 -18.68
CA LYS A 199 -0.99 -9.67 -18.35
C LYS A 199 -0.63 -9.37 -16.89
N TYR A 200 -0.74 -10.38 -16.02
CA TYR A 200 -0.46 -10.27 -14.59
C TYR A 200 0.69 -9.28 -14.29
N ASN A 201 0.54 -8.46 -13.24
CA ASN A 201 1.61 -7.77 -12.50
C ASN A 201 2.08 -6.36 -12.93
N ASP A 202 1.21 -5.41 -13.28
CA ASP A 202 1.67 -4.02 -13.42
C ASP A 202 1.60 -3.24 -12.08
N VAL A 203 2.76 -2.91 -11.51
CA VAL A 203 2.91 -2.02 -10.34
C VAL A 203 2.33 -0.64 -10.62
N LEU A 204 2.53 -0.12 -11.83
CA LEU A 204 2.09 1.22 -12.22
C LEU A 204 0.56 1.34 -12.12
N GLU A 205 -0.13 0.33 -12.64
CA GLU A 205 -1.58 0.20 -12.52
C GLU A 205 -2.06 0.11 -11.08
N SER A 206 -1.31 -0.56 -10.19
CA SER A 206 -1.69 -0.67 -8.77
C SER A 206 -1.53 0.66 -8.03
N VAL A 207 -0.50 1.44 -8.36
CA VAL A 207 -0.31 2.80 -7.86
C VAL A 207 -1.43 3.70 -8.38
N ALA A 208 -1.74 3.61 -9.68
CA ALA A 208 -2.83 4.38 -10.29
C ALA A 208 -4.20 4.00 -9.68
N ASP A 209 -4.45 2.72 -9.43
CA ASP A 209 -5.65 2.21 -8.74
C ASP A 209 -5.77 2.83 -7.34
N LEU A 210 -4.68 2.87 -6.57
CA LEU A 210 -4.64 3.51 -5.25
C LEU A 210 -4.98 5.00 -5.34
N ILE A 211 -4.37 5.73 -6.27
CA ILE A 211 -4.60 7.17 -6.46
C ILE A 211 -6.05 7.43 -6.89
N PHE A 212 -6.53 6.67 -7.88
CA PHE A 212 -7.89 6.77 -8.40
C PHE A 212 -8.92 6.59 -7.27
N MET A 213 -8.82 5.46 -6.55
CA MET A 213 -9.78 5.12 -5.50
C MET A 213 -9.72 6.04 -4.27
N SER A 214 -8.53 6.53 -3.91
CA SER A 214 -8.40 7.42 -2.74
C SER A 214 -8.82 8.86 -3.02
N LYS A 215 -8.59 9.36 -4.24
CA LYS A 215 -8.80 10.78 -4.58
C LYS A 215 -10.09 11.06 -5.35
N TYR A 216 -10.61 10.09 -6.09
CA TYR A 216 -11.73 10.29 -7.03
C TYR A 216 -12.92 9.38 -6.75
N CYS A 217 -12.86 8.51 -5.74
CA CYS A 217 -13.99 7.68 -5.32
C CYS A 217 -14.37 7.96 -3.86
N ASN A 218 -15.61 7.60 -3.54
CA ASN A 218 -16.17 7.69 -2.20
C ASN A 218 -16.08 6.30 -1.54
N LEU A 219 -15.08 6.10 -0.68
CA LEU A 219 -14.90 4.82 0.02
C LEU A 219 -16.02 4.62 1.07
N MET A 220 -16.81 3.56 0.92
CA MET A 220 -17.91 3.19 1.83
C MET A 220 -17.54 2.04 2.76
N GLY A 221 -16.51 1.26 2.41
CA GLY A 221 -15.99 0.24 3.27
C GLY A 221 -14.67 -0.32 2.78
N TYR A 222 -13.88 -0.82 3.73
CA TYR A 222 -12.57 -1.40 3.41
C TYR A 222 -12.21 -2.53 4.37
N SER A 223 -11.16 -3.29 4.05
CA SER A 223 -10.63 -4.31 4.95
C SER A 223 -9.28 -3.89 5.54
N SER A 224 -9.19 -3.79 6.86
CA SER A 224 -7.92 -3.45 7.56
C SER A 224 -6.84 -4.52 7.43
N TYR A 225 -7.24 -5.76 7.12
CA TYR A 225 -6.32 -6.86 6.83
C TYR A 225 -5.44 -6.55 5.61
N SER A 226 -6.01 -5.89 4.60
CA SER A 226 -5.31 -5.52 3.39
C SER A 226 -4.62 -4.17 3.58
N HIS A 227 -3.29 -4.17 3.50
CA HIS A 227 -2.51 -2.93 3.56
C HIS A 227 -2.89 -1.97 2.44
N PHE A 228 -3.18 -2.48 1.25
CA PHE A 228 -3.62 -1.64 0.15
C PHE A 228 -5.00 -1.02 0.40
N SER A 229 -5.95 -1.79 0.95
CA SER A 229 -7.25 -1.26 1.37
C SER A 229 -7.10 -0.18 2.45
N SER A 230 -6.21 -0.42 3.41
CA SER A 230 -5.89 0.52 4.49
C SER A 230 -5.27 1.80 3.94
N TRP A 231 -4.44 1.70 2.89
CA TRP A 231 -3.89 2.85 2.17
C TRP A 231 -4.96 3.66 1.44
N ILE A 232 -5.93 3.02 0.79
CA ILE A 232 -7.05 3.73 0.16
C ILE A 232 -7.83 4.53 1.21
N PHE A 233 -8.13 3.91 2.37
CA PHE A 233 -8.80 4.60 3.47
C PHE A 233 -7.95 5.76 4.00
N LEU A 234 -6.66 5.52 4.29
CA LEU A 234 -5.75 6.52 4.84
C LEU A 234 -5.61 7.75 3.94
N LEU A 235 -5.62 7.55 2.62
CA LEU A 235 -5.48 8.61 1.62
C LEU A 235 -6.83 9.18 1.15
N SER A 236 -7.95 8.64 1.64
CA SER A 236 -9.27 9.08 1.23
C SER A 236 -9.55 10.47 1.75
N ARG A 237 -9.89 11.39 0.82
CA ARG A 237 -10.19 12.79 1.15
C ARG A 237 -11.29 12.96 2.19
N LYS A 238 -12.27 12.04 2.21
CA LYS A 238 -13.43 12.10 3.11
C LYS A 238 -13.07 11.82 4.59
N TYR A 239 -12.02 11.04 4.85
CA TYR A 239 -11.74 10.49 6.18
C TYR A 239 -10.45 11.01 6.82
N VAL A 240 -9.86 12.09 6.29
CA VAL A 240 -8.60 12.66 6.80
C VAL A 240 -8.70 13.05 8.28
N ASP A 241 -9.85 13.59 8.72
CA ASP A 241 -10.08 13.95 10.12
C ASP A 241 -10.42 12.75 11.02
N ASP A 242 -10.88 11.66 10.42
CA ASP A 242 -11.33 10.43 11.09
C ASP A 242 -10.30 9.28 11.06
N ILE A 243 -9.07 9.54 10.61
CA ILE A 243 -8.02 8.50 10.43
C ILE A 243 -7.72 7.68 11.70
N ASN A 244 -8.01 8.21 12.88
CA ASN A 244 -7.81 7.54 14.17
C ASN A 244 -9.02 6.79 14.69
N LYS A 245 -10.21 7.01 14.10
CA LYS A 245 -11.45 6.35 14.48
C LYS A 245 -11.53 4.91 13.98
N TYR A 246 -10.84 4.60 12.87
CA TYR A 246 -10.91 3.31 12.21
C TYR A 246 -9.58 2.55 12.25
N PRO A 247 -9.61 1.22 12.44
CA PRO A 247 -8.39 0.41 12.46
C PRO A 247 -7.83 0.24 11.05
N ILE A 248 -6.53 0.47 10.88
CA ILE A 248 -5.80 0.29 9.62
C ILE A 248 -4.61 -0.63 9.83
N PHE A 249 -4.15 -1.30 8.78
CA PHE A 249 -2.97 -2.17 8.80
C PHE A 249 -3.02 -3.26 9.88
N ASN A 250 -4.22 -3.76 10.17
CA ASN A 250 -4.45 -4.75 11.21
C ASN A 250 -4.76 -6.11 10.58
N SER A 251 -3.72 -6.94 10.46
CA SER A 251 -3.80 -8.30 9.92
C SER A 251 -4.60 -9.27 10.80
N ARG A 252 -4.94 -8.90 12.03
CA ARG A 252 -5.80 -9.71 12.92
C ARG A 252 -7.29 -9.48 12.70
N ILE A 253 -7.66 -8.36 12.06
CA ILE A 253 -9.06 -8.04 11.77
C ILE A 253 -9.36 -8.46 10.33
N ILE A 254 -9.87 -9.67 10.19
CA ILE A 254 -10.36 -10.23 8.93
C ILE A 254 -11.86 -9.89 8.81
N ASP A 255 -12.13 -8.65 8.40
CA ASP A 255 -13.48 -8.09 8.32
C ASP A 255 -13.55 -6.94 7.29
N ILE A 256 -14.78 -6.48 7.03
CA ILE A 256 -15.08 -5.21 6.36
C ILE A 256 -15.44 -4.17 7.42
N ILE A 257 -14.69 -3.07 7.42
CA ILE A 257 -14.99 -1.87 8.16
C ILE A 257 -15.91 -1.03 7.29
N VAL A 258 -17.15 -0.89 7.72
CA VAL A 258 -18.14 -0.02 7.08
C VAL A 258 -17.93 1.41 7.56
N LEU A 259 -17.84 2.33 6.62
CA LEU A 259 -17.65 3.74 6.89
C LEU A 259 -19.01 4.45 6.94
N GLN A 260 -19.11 5.47 7.79
CA GLN A 260 -20.29 6.31 7.97
C GLN A 260 -20.00 7.67 7.34
#